data_AF-A0ABC8TLQ9-F1
#
_entry.id   AF-A0ABC8TLQ9-F1
#
_cell.length_a   1.000
_cell.length_b   1.000
_cell.length_c   1.000
_cell.angle_alpha   90.00
_cell.angle_beta   90.00
_cell.angle_gamma   90.00
#
_symmetry.space_group_name_H-M   'P 1'
#
loop_
_entity.id
_entity.type
_entity.pdbx_description
1 polymer ?
#
loop_
_entity_poly.entity_id
_entity_poly.type
_entity_poly.pdbx_seq_one_letter_code
_entity_poly.pdbx_strand_id
1 'polypeptide(L)'
;MAYANDIRKFFTKHMVNENLGTICNVHVVHADLSEYGALDEKCIKLAELVATTVDFPKTGKIVTMPFELKPKMYPYFMENEEFQSYKSEKILGKLYCQVIDANDKEVVELKFVPQDILYDADLHIPGSTNFITDAWSHKCSYGGQLNGLVGLYKVRREEEIVTGHIWSLP
;
A
#
# COMPACT_ATOMS: atom_id res chain seq x y z
N MET A 1 9.83 -12.39 41.35
CA MET A 1 10.67 -12.56 40.14
C MET A 1 10.10 -13.54 39.11
N ALA A 2 9.32 -14.58 39.49
CA ALA A 2 8.72 -15.53 38.53
C ALA A 2 7.71 -14.88 37.55
N TYR A 3 6.80 -14.04 38.06
CA TYR A 3 5.76 -13.38 37.27
C TYR A 3 6.28 -12.54 36.08
N ALA A 4 7.32 -11.73 36.30
CA ALA A 4 7.94 -10.93 35.23
C ALA A 4 8.60 -11.80 34.15
N ASN A 5 9.14 -12.97 34.53
CA ASN A 5 9.70 -13.92 33.57
C ASN A 5 8.60 -14.59 32.73
N ASP A 6 7.45 -14.88 33.32
CA ASP A 6 6.32 -15.49 32.62
C ASP A 6 5.69 -14.51 31.62
N ILE A 7 5.52 -13.24 32.01
CA ILE A 7 5.08 -12.18 31.09
C ILE A 7 6.05 -12.04 29.92
N ARG A 8 7.36 -11.94 30.19
CA ARG A 8 8.37 -11.82 29.14
C ARG A 8 8.32 -13.01 28.17
N LYS A 9 8.26 -14.25 28.70
CA LYS A 9 8.15 -15.47 27.88
C LYS A 9 6.89 -15.45 27.02
N PHE A 10 5.76 -15.02 27.58
CA PHE A 10 4.51 -14.90 26.84
C PHE A 10 4.63 -13.92 25.67
N PHE A 11 5.16 -12.71 25.90
CA PHE A 11 5.34 -11.72 24.82
C PHE A 11 6.31 -12.20 23.74
N THR A 12 7.46 -12.76 24.11
CA THR A 12 8.40 -13.31 23.13
C THR A 12 7.75 -14.43 22.31
N LYS A 13 6.98 -15.31 22.96
CA LYS A 13 6.24 -16.37 22.28
C LYS A 13 5.15 -15.82 21.36
N HIS A 14 4.44 -14.77 21.77
CA HIS A 14 3.43 -14.11 20.94
C HIS A 14 4.04 -13.50 19.68
N MET A 15 5.10 -12.69 19.83
CA MET A 15 5.75 -12.00 18.72
C MET A 15 6.33 -12.97 17.67
N VAL A 16 6.90 -14.09 18.10
CA VAL A 16 7.50 -15.08 17.19
C VAL A 16 6.43 -15.89 16.43
N ASN A 17 5.24 -16.03 17.00
CA ASN A 17 4.18 -16.90 16.46
C ASN A 17 3.00 -16.09 15.89
N GLU A 18 3.16 -14.79 15.70
CA GLU A 18 2.15 -13.95 15.08
C GLU A 18 2.02 -14.31 13.60
N ASN A 19 0.91 -14.97 13.24
CA ASN A 19 0.63 -15.40 11.87
C ASN A 19 -0.80 -15.11 11.42
N LEU A 20 -1.55 -14.33 12.20
CA LEU A 20 -2.95 -13.98 11.93
C LEU A 20 -3.11 -13.38 10.53
N GLY A 21 -2.32 -12.34 10.22
CA GLY A 21 -2.36 -11.67 8.92
C GLY A 21 -2.07 -12.63 7.76
N THR A 22 -1.08 -13.52 7.93
CA THR A 22 -0.76 -14.54 6.92
C THR A 22 -1.93 -15.50 6.69
N ILE A 23 -2.60 -15.95 7.76
CA ILE A 23 -3.75 -16.86 7.63
C ILE A 23 -4.93 -16.17 6.95
N CYS A 24 -5.22 -14.92 7.33
CA CYS A 24 -6.27 -14.13 6.70
C CYS A 24 -6.00 -13.89 5.20
N ASN A 25 -4.77 -13.54 4.82
CA ASN A 25 -4.41 -13.34 3.41
C ASN A 25 -4.59 -14.63 2.61
N VAL A 26 -4.15 -15.76 3.14
CA VAL A 26 -4.35 -17.06 2.49
C VAL A 26 -5.82 -17.43 2.37
N HIS A 27 -6.66 -17.10 3.37
CA HIS A 27 -8.12 -17.27 3.27
C HIS A 27 -8.71 -16.49 2.10
N VAL A 28 -8.30 -15.22 1.90
CA VAL A 28 -8.74 -14.42 0.75
C VAL A 28 -8.39 -15.11 -0.57
N VAL A 29 -7.17 -15.63 -0.69
CA VAL A 29 -6.73 -16.34 -1.90
C VAL A 29 -7.57 -17.60 -2.19
N HIS A 30 -7.80 -18.45 -1.18
CA HIS A 30 -8.61 -19.66 -1.40
C HIS A 30 -10.08 -19.34 -1.67
N ALA A 31 -10.62 -18.30 -1.03
CA ALA A 31 -11.98 -17.85 -1.28
C ALA A 31 -12.15 -17.28 -2.69
N ASP A 32 -11.13 -16.62 -3.23
CA ASP A 32 -11.17 -16.10 -4.60
C ASP A 32 -11.08 -17.22 -5.65
N LEU A 33 -10.20 -18.20 -5.43
CA LEU A 33 -10.01 -19.35 -6.33
C LEU A 33 -11.17 -20.35 -6.34
N SER A 34 -11.90 -20.46 -5.24
CA SER A 34 -12.98 -21.45 -5.12
C SER A 34 -14.29 -20.94 -5.70
N GLU A 35 -15.01 -21.81 -6.42
CA GLU A 35 -16.39 -21.52 -6.82
C GLU A 35 -17.36 -21.46 -5.63
N TYR A 36 -17.02 -22.13 -4.52
CA TYR A 36 -17.77 -22.07 -3.27
C TYR A 36 -17.39 -20.86 -2.40
N GLY A 37 -16.40 -20.07 -2.83
CA GLY A 37 -15.96 -18.89 -2.10
C GLY A 37 -15.47 -19.21 -0.69
N ALA A 38 -15.91 -18.42 0.28
CA ALA A 38 -15.62 -18.63 1.70
C ALA A 38 -16.22 -19.92 2.30
N LEU A 39 -17.14 -20.59 1.58
CA LEU A 39 -17.72 -21.87 2.01
C LEU A 39 -16.87 -23.08 1.58
N ASP A 40 -15.77 -22.86 0.87
CA ASP A 40 -14.80 -23.93 0.57
C ASP A 40 -14.24 -24.54 1.85
N GLU A 41 -14.01 -25.85 1.87
CA GLU A 41 -13.46 -26.54 3.04
C GLU A 41 -12.11 -25.96 3.50
N LYS A 42 -11.29 -25.45 2.58
CA LYS A 42 -10.03 -24.79 2.92
C LYS A 42 -10.28 -23.47 3.64
N CYS A 43 -11.25 -22.69 3.18
CA CYS A 43 -11.64 -21.43 3.81
C CYS A 43 -12.19 -21.67 5.22
N ILE A 44 -13.03 -22.70 5.40
CA ILE A 44 -13.56 -23.08 6.72
C ILE A 44 -12.41 -23.46 7.67
N LYS A 45 -11.48 -24.31 7.22
CA LYS A 45 -10.28 -24.66 8.01
C LYS A 45 -9.46 -23.42 8.37
N LEU A 46 -9.24 -22.51 7.43
CA LEU A 46 -8.52 -21.26 7.68
C LEU A 46 -9.24 -20.37 8.70
N ALA A 47 -10.57 -20.30 8.65
CA ALA A 47 -11.37 -19.56 9.61
C ALA A 47 -11.25 -20.14 11.03
N GLU A 48 -11.20 -21.47 11.18
CA GLU A 48 -10.94 -22.13 12.47
C GLU A 48 -9.54 -21.81 13.03
N LEU A 49 -8.54 -21.76 12.14
CA LEU A 49 -7.17 -21.37 12.51
C LEU A 49 -7.14 -19.90 12.97
N VAL A 50 -7.80 -18.99 12.24
CA VAL A 50 -7.94 -17.57 12.61
C VAL A 50 -8.58 -17.43 13.99
N ALA A 51 -9.70 -18.12 14.23
CA ALA A 51 -10.39 -18.08 15.52
C ALA A 51 -9.47 -18.50 16.67
N THR A 52 -8.70 -19.58 16.47
CA THR A 52 -7.75 -20.06 17.47
C THR A 52 -6.59 -19.07 17.68
N THR A 53 -6.06 -18.46 16.61
CA THR A 53 -4.97 -17.47 16.70
C THR A 53 -5.42 -16.21 17.46
N VAL A 54 -6.63 -15.72 17.24
CA VAL A 54 -7.18 -14.56 17.96
C VAL A 54 -7.36 -14.86 19.45
N ASP A 55 -7.70 -16.10 19.81
CA ASP A 55 -7.82 -16.54 21.20
C ASP A 55 -6.49 -16.96 21.84
N PHE A 56 -5.35 -16.84 21.15
CA PHE A 56 -4.02 -17.12 21.71
C PHE A 56 -3.77 -16.37 23.03
N PRO A 57 -4.10 -15.06 23.19
CA PRO A 57 -3.84 -14.37 24.45
C PRO A 57 -4.60 -14.95 25.65
N LYS A 58 -5.72 -15.64 25.39
CA LYS A 58 -6.55 -16.28 26.42
C LYS A 58 -6.15 -17.74 26.66
N THR A 59 -5.81 -18.46 25.60
CA THR A 59 -5.64 -19.92 25.61
C THR A 59 -4.19 -20.38 25.64
N GLY A 60 -3.25 -19.52 25.22
CA GLY A 60 -1.83 -19.83 25.04
C GLY A 60 -1.54 -20.83 23.91
N LYS A 61 -2.55 -21.21 23.10
CA LYS A 61 -2.44 -22.21 22.04
C LYS A 61 -1.86 -21.59 20.77
N ILE A 62 -0.64 -22.00 20.39
CA ILE A 62 -0.05 -21.61 19.12
C ILE A 62 -0.69 -22.42 17.99
N VAL A 63 -0.96 -21.74 16.89
CA VAL A 63 -1.33 -22.35 15.62
C VAL A 63 -0.27 -22.02 14.58
N THR A 64 0.00 -22.96 13.70
CA THR A 64 0.88 -22.77 12.54
C THR A 64 0.09 -23.04 11.27
N MET A 65 0.41 -22.31 10.20
CA MET A 65 -0.22 -22.51 8.89
C MET A 65 0.21 -23.88 8.30
N PRO A 66 -0.75 -24.79 8.02
CA PRO A 66 -0.46 -26.05 7.33
C PRO A 66 0.12 -25.80 5.93
N PHE A 67 1.06 -26.65 5.50
CA PHE A 67 1.77 -26.46 4.23
C PHE A 67 0.82 -26.59 3.02
N GLU A 68 -0.14 -27.50 3.10
CA GLU A 68 -1.15 -27.76 2.08
C GLU A 68 -2.10 -26.58 1.84
N LEU A 69 -2.22 -25.66 2.80
CA LEU A 69 -3.01 -24.45 2.68
C LEU A 69 -2.20 -23.27 2.13
N LYS A 70 -0.88 -23.38 1.95
CA LYS A 70 -0.08 -22.29 1.38
C LYS A 70 -0.34 -22.17 -0.12
N PRO A 71 -0.85 -21.02 -0.60
CA PRO A 71 -1.08 -20.82 -2.01
C PRO A 71 0.25 -20.65 -2.75
N LYS A 72 0.26 -21.03 -4.03
CA LYS A 72 1.42 -20.85 -4.93
C LYS A 72 1.37 -19.53 -5.70
N MET A 73 0.18 -18.96 -5.83
CA MET A 73 -0.12 -17.77 -6.60
C MET A 73 -1.12 -16.92 -5.83
N TYR A 74 -1.06 -15.61 -6.04
CA TYR A 74 -1.93 -14.63 -5.39
C TYR A 74 -2.77 -13.88 -6.44
N PRO A 75 -3.98 -13.43 -6.12
CA PRO A 75 -4.75 -12.62 -7.05
C PRO A 75 -4.07 -11.26 -7.21
N TYR A 76 -4.13 -10.73 -8.43
CA TYR A 76 -3.45 -9.49 -8.80
C TYR A 76 -3.80 -8.30 -7.90
N PHE A 77 -5.04 -8.22 -7.40
CA PHE A 77 -5.50 -7.16 -6.50
C PHE A 77 -4.82 -7.17 -5.11
N MET A 78 -4.07 -8.22 -4.77
CA MET A 78 -3.29 -8.27 -3.52
C MET A 78 -1.85 -7.76 -3.67
N GLU A 79 -1.45 -7.34 -4.87
CA GLU A 79 -0.17 -6.65 -5.14
C GLU A 79 1.07 -7.35 -4.53
N ASN A 80 1.06 -8.68 -4.54
CA ASN A 80 2.14 -9.45 -3.93
C ASN A 80 3.28 -9.70 -4.93
N GLU A 81 4.35 -8.89 -4.84
CA GLU A 81 5.52 -8.96 -5.73
C GLU A 81 6.36 -10.23 -5.54
N GLU A 82 6.27 -10.89 -4.39
CA GLU A 82 7.08 -12.09 -4.09
C GLU A 82 6.59 -13.33 -4.86
N PHE A 83 5.35 -13.31 -5.36
CA PHE A 83 4.70 -14.47 -5.97
C PHE A 83 4.12 -14.18 -7.35
N GLN A 84 3.95 -15.24 -8.14
CA GLN A 84 3.20 -15.14 -9.39
C GLN A 84 1.74 -14.75 -9.12
N SER A 85 1.23 -13.84 -9.93
CA SER A 85 -0.12 -13.31 -9.80
C SER A 85 -1.08 -13.89 -10.83
N TYR A 86 -2.37 -14.02 -10.48
CA TYR A 86 -3.45 -14.34 -11.42
C TYR A 86 -4.54 -13.26 -11.45
N LYS A 87 -5.26 -13.15 -12.56
CA LYS A 87 -6.40 -12.24 -12.69
C LYS A 87 -7.64 -12.86 -12.04
N SER A 88 -8.18 -12.21 -11.02
CA SER A 88 -9.45 -12.58 -10.38
C SER A 88 -10.64 -12.16 -11.26
N GLU A 89 -11.57 -13.08 -11.50
CA GLU A 89 -12.85 -12.78 -12.16
C GLU A 89 -14.00 -12.49 -11.17
N LYS A 90 -13.70 -12.55 -9.86
CA LYS A 90 -14.64 -12.23 -8.76
C LYS A 90 -14.71 -10.72 -8.51
N ILE A 91 -15.63 -10.32 -7.63
CA ILE A 91 -16.00 -8.91 -7.41
C ILE A 91 -14.80 -8.04 -7.00
N LEU A 92 -13.91 -8.54 -6.13
CA LEU A 92 -12.73 -7.79 -5.69
C LEU A 92 -11.78 -7.50 -6.85
N GLY A 93 -11.46 -8.50 -7.67
CA GLY A 93 -10.63 -8.30 -8.85
C GLY A 93 -11.26 -7.34 -9.87
N LYS A 94 -12.57 -7.42 -10.09
CA LYS A 94 -13.28 -6.49 -11.00
C LYS A 94 -13.25 -5.05 -10.49
N LEU A 95 -13.52 -4.83 -9.21
CA LEU A 95 -13.48 -3.50 -8.61
C LEU A 95 -12.06 -2.94 -8.66
N TYR A 96 -11.05 -3.74 -8.32
CA TYR A 96 -9.65 -3.35 -8.40
C TYR A 96 -9.27 -2.91 -9.82
N CYS A 97 -9.56 -3.74 -10.85
CA CYS A 97 -9.29 -3.37 -12.23
C CYS A 97 -9.99 -2.08 -12.66
N GLN A 98 -11.25 -1.87 -12.25
CA GLN A 98 -11.97 -0.63 -12.59
C GLN A 98 -11.34 0.62 -11.97
N VAL A 99 -10.81 0.53 -10.75
CA VAL A 99 -10.11 1.63 -10.09
C VAL A 99 -8.80 1.93 -10.80
N ILE A 100 -8.01 0.89 -11.13
CA ILE A 100 -6.76 1.05 -11.88
C ILE A 100 -7.03 1.69 -13.26
N ASP A 101 -8.02 1.19 -13.99
CA ASP A 101 -8.41 1.72 -15.31
C ASP A 101 -8.91 3.18 -15.24
N ALA A 102 -9.53 3.60 -14.13
CA ALA A 102 -9.99 4.96 -13.93
C ALA A 102 -8.80 5.90 -13.61
N ASN A 103 -7.89 5.47 -12.74
CA ASN A 103 -6.71 6.23 -12.36
C ASN A 103 -5.77 6.47 -13.58
N ASP A 104 -5.60 5.46 -14.43
CA ASP A 104 -4.82 5.59 -15.67
C ASP A 104 -5.47 6.56 -16.68
N LYS A 105 -6.80 6.73 -16.64
CA LYS A 105 -7.52 7.66 -17.52
C LYS A 105 -7.53 9.10 -17.01
N GLU A 106 -7.38 9.32 -15.71
CA GLU A 106 -7.32 10.67 -15.12
C GLU A 106 -5.97 11.35 -15.34
N VAL A 107 -4.91 10.58 -15.59
CA VAL A 107 -3.64 11.14 -16.08
C VAL A 107 -3.73 11.32 -17.60
N VAL A 108 -4.68 12.15 -18.05
CA VAL A 108 -4.43 12.90 -19.29
C VAL A 108 -3.28 13.83 -18.92
N GLU A 109 -2.05 13.38 -19.15
CA GLU A 109 -0.92 14.28 -19.30
C GLU A 109 -1.40 15.35 -20.29
N LEU A 110 -1.76 16.52 -19.78
CA LEU A 110 -1.83 17.71 -20.60
C LEU A 110 -0.43 17.77 -21.20
N LYS A 111 -0.29 17.31 -22.44
CA LYS A 111 0.95 17.39 -23.22
C LYS A 111 1.14 18.86 -23.51
N PHE A 112 1.58 19.58 -22.48
CA PHE A 112 1.82 20.99 -22.54
C PHE A 112 3.12 21.14 -23.31
N VAL A 113 3.00 21.36 -24.61
CA VAL A 113 4.15 21.62 -25.46
C VAL A 113 4.63 23.03 -25.11
N PRO A 114 5.80 23.21 -24.46
CA PRO A 114 6.20 24.52 -23.94
C PRO A 114 6.41 25.57 -25.04
N GLN A 115 6.50 25.14 -26.30
CA GLN A 115 6.72 26.00 -27.45
C GLN A 115 5.52 26.87 -27.83
N ASP A 116 4.31 26.54 -27.37
CA ASP A 116 3.09 27.28 -27.72
C ASP A 116 2.67 28.32 -26.66
N ILE A 117 3.44 28.48 -25.58
CA ILE A 117 3.15 29.49 -24.55
C ILE A 117 3.77 30.82 -24.98
N LEU A 118 2.93 31.75 -25.40
CA LEU A 118 3.34 33.13 -25.64
C LEU A 118 3.68 33.80 -24.30
N TYR A 119 4.75 34.59 -24.30
CA TYR A 119 5.11 35.43 -23.16
C TYR A 119 4.00 36.46 -22.90
N ASP A 120 3.42 36.42 -21.71
CA ASP A 120 2.42 37.40 -21.29
C ASP A 120 3.12 38.70 -20.90
N ALA A 121 3.03 39.69 -21.78
CA ALA A 121 3.62 41.01 -21.56
C ALA A 121 2.97 41.76 -20.39
N ASP A 122 1.72 41.44 -20.02
CA ASP A 122 1.04 42.08 -18.90
C ASP A 122 1.61 41.62 -17.54
N LEU A 123 2.26 40.45 -17.52
CA LEU A 123 3.00 39.94 -16.35
C LEU A 123 4.46 40.45 -16.32
N HIS A 124 4.91 41.24 -17.30
CA HIS A 124 6.25 41.80 -17.30
C HIS A 124 6.36 42.95 -16.29
N ILE A 125 7.15 42.73 -15.24
CA ILE A 125 7.46 43.77 -14.26
C ILE A 125 8.85 44.37 -14.60
N PRO A 126 8.93 45.67 -14.95
CA PRO A 126 10.21 46.32 -15.24
C PRO A 126 11.18 46.22 -14.05
N GLY A 127 12.44 45.87 -14.32
CA GLY A 127 13.46 45.68 -13.28
C GLY A 127 13.41 44.34 -12.55
N SER A 128 12.47 43.44 -12.92
CA SER A 128 12.36 42.07 -12.39
C SER A 128 13.65 41.24 -12.53
N THR A 129 14.49 41.56 -13.52
CA THR A 129 15.78 40.90 -13.75
C THR A 129 16.71 40.96 -12.55
N ASN A 130 16.59 41.99 -11.72
CA ASN A 130 17.43 42.18 -10.53
C ASN A 130 17.16 41.12 -9.44
N PHE A 131 15.99 40.48 -9.47
CA PHE A 131 15.57 39.50 -8.47
C PHE A 131 15.77 38.05 -8.93
N ILE A 132 16.23 37.82 -10.17
CA ILE A 132 16.35 36.47 -10.73
C ILE A 132 17.30 35.60 -9.89
N THR A 133 18.43 36.15 -9.45
CA THR A 133 19.42 35.41 -8.65
C THR A 133 18.85 35.00 -7.30
N ASP A 134 18.17 35.91 -6.59
CA ASP A 134 17.57 35.63 -5.29
C ASP A 134 16.40 34.65 -5.42
N ALA A 135 15.55 34.83 -6.44
CA ALA A 135 14.45 33.91 -6.75
C ALA A 135 14.96 32.50 -7.05
N TRP A 136 16.09 32.37 -7.77
CA TRP A 136 16.72 31.09 -8.03
C TRP A 136 17.21 30.41 -6.74
N SER A 137 17.84 31.19 -5.85
CA SER A 137 18.29 30.71 -4.54
C SER A 137 17.12 30.16 -3.71
N HIS A 138 16.01 30.91 -3.65
CA HIS A 138 14.79 30.48 -2.97
C HIS A 138 14.17 29.22 -3.59
N LYS A 139 14.12 29.12 -4.92
CA LYS A 139 13.65 27.93 -5.63
C LYS A 139 14.48 26.70 -5.28
N CYS A 140 15.81 26.82 -5.26
CA CYS A 140 16.70 25.72 -4.88
C CYS A 140 16.47 25.29 -3.42
N SER A 141 16.30 26.24 -2.50
CA SER A 141 15.98 25.94 -1.10
C SER A 141 14.64 25.22 -0.96
N TYR A 142 13.61 25.70 -1.67
CA TYR A 142 12.29 25.08 -1.71
C TYR A 142 12.36 23.64 -2.25
N GLY A 143 13.03 23.44 -3.40
CA GLY A 143 13.20 22.11 -3.99
C GLY A 143 13.93 21.13 -3.07
N GLY A 144 14.92 21.61 -2.31
CA GLY A 144 15.59 20.80 -1.29
C GLY A 144 14.67 20.35 -0.16
N GLN A 145 13.87 21.28 0.38
CA GLN A 145 12.89 20.97 1.44
C GLN A 145 11.79 20.03 0.94
N LEU A 146 11.27 20.30 -0.26
CA LEU A 146 10.26 19.48 -0.90
C LEU A 146 10.74 18.04 -1.11
N ASN A 147 11.95 17.85 -1.65
CA ASN A 147 12.53 16.52 -1.82
C ASN A 147 12.67 15.77 -0.50
N GLY A 148 12.97 16.47 0.60
CA GLY A 148 12.98 15.90 1.94
C GLY A 148 11.59 15.38 2.37
N LEU A 149 10.54 16.14 2.10
CA LEU A 149 9.16 15.75 2.39
C LEU A 149 8.69 14.60 1.49
N VAL A 150 8.98 14.66 0.20
CA VAL A 150 8.70 13.58 -0.78
C VAL A 150 9.32 12.27 -0.30
N GLY A 151 10.61 12.29 0.08
CA GLY A 151 11.31 11.11 0.59
C GLY A 151 10.76 10.60 1.92
N LEU A 152 10.39 11.50 2.84
CA LEU A 152 9.84 11.15 4.15
C LEU A 152 8.47 10.46 4.04
N TYR A 153 7.57 11.03 3.24
CA TYR A 153 6.21 10.53 3.07
C TYR A 153 6.07 9.48 1.97
N LYS A 154 7.15 9.17 1.25
CA LYS A 154 7.19 8.22 0.12
C LYS A 154 6.18 8.54 -0.99
N VAL A 155 5.87 9.81 -1.18
CA VAL A 155 5.02 10.31 -2.27
C VAL A 155 5.87 10.65 -3.48
N ARG A 156 5.26 10.93 -4.64
CA ARG A 156 6.02 11.18 -5.88
C ARG A 156 5.96 12.61 -6.36
N ARG A 157 4.90 13.35 -6.02
CA ARG A 157 4.65 14.68 -6.58
C ARG A 157 4.38 15.74 -5.52
N GLU A 158 4.63 17.00 -5.87
CA GLU A 158 4.51 18.15 -4.96
C GLU A 158 3.08 18.39 -4.52
N GLU A 159 2.14 18.25 -5.45
CA GLU A 159 0.72 18.48 -5.22
C GLU A 159 0.14 17.55 -4.13
N GLU A 160 0.69 16.36 -3.97
CA GLU A 160 0.26 15.41 -2.92
C GLU A 160 0.59 15.94 -1.52
N ILE A 161 1.76 16.57 -1.39
CA ILE A 161 2.24 17.17 -0.15
C ILE A 161 1.44 18.43 0.16
N VAL A 162 1.21 19.27 -0.86
CA VAL A 162 0.53 20.56 -0.70
C VAL A 162 -0.95 20.38 -0.41
N THR A 163 -1.62 19.46 -1.11
CA THR A 163 -3.06 19.22 -0.93
C THR A 163 -3.38 18.27 0.22
N GLY A 164 -2.39 17.51 0.69
CA GLY A 164 -2.57 16.44 1.66
C GLY A 164 -3.31 15.22 1.10
N HIS A 165 -3.59 15.20 -0.21
CA HIS A 165 -4.22 14.08 -0.88
C HIS A 165 -3.15 13.19 -1.49
N ILE A 166 -2.93 12.02 -0.89
CA ILE A 166 -1.86 11.09 -1.26
C ILE A 166 -2.46 9.95 -2.10
N TRP A 167 -2.02 9.83 -3.35
CA TRP A 167 -2.41 8.75 -4.27
C TRP A 167 -1.19 7.95 -4.76
N SER A 168 0.01 8.49 -4.62
CA SER A 168 1.26 7.77 -4.86
C SER A 168 1.56 6.92 -3.63
N LEU A 169 0.91 5.78 -3.49
CA LEU A 169 1.39 4.72 -2.62
C LEU A 169 2.42 3.87 -3.40
N PRO A 170 3.46 3.35 -2.72
CA PRO A 170 4.59 2.66 -3.34
C PRO A 170 4.15 1.48 -4.21
#